data_AF-A0A8H3U994-F1
#
_entry.id   AF-A0A8H3U994-F1
#
_cell.length_a   1.000
_cell.length_b   1.000
_cell.length_c   1.000
_cell.angle_alpha   90.00
_cell.angle_beta   90.00
_cell.angle_gamma   90.00
#
_symmetry.space_group_name_H-M   'P 1'
#
loop_
_entity.id
_entity.type
_entity.pdbx_description
1 polymer ?
#
loop_
_entity_poly.entity_id
_entity_poly.type
_entity_poly.pdbx_seq_one_letter_code
_entity_poly.pdbx_strand_id
1 'polypeptide(L)'
;MVQLLSILSMGLISSATAIALPSAAGDLSACGNTNIIFTGLPPYHPLVISQGFDPKMVDQNLKADAKAIVAAGYNLKTVFMGPDQDISVFSKFLDGTQWQGAGVGFGIRGSRVPELTVRLEDILKVYKEKAEKAEVVFNYSPNSTLWALQRRLPLPKECGPGKELGYTETPVAVKMLVTFTLFILAACALPFSPDAPSNVWAGKTFESLVTFGDSYTDEQRLNYFASNNGTAPPVGWIQPVASITSTGGYVWPRYVAWYSSLKLHNYAVSGAVCSNTITPRAFLPQINFLFPSVLEYEVPAFLADKSYKGPLTNTTTPIELDDDKTVYAIWIGTNDLGNDAFLTDSQVEGKQITDYIDCVYSSLDKIYAAGGRWFILMNVIPLNLLPQYALPSNGGATATRSFPNKASFNATEITYRMMGQVELVDEAFQYRTPFEVKFGDKFKEANFAYFDVNSLFNEMYTNPSAYLNGTAPLNVTSWINRCSGNSCPGKLSPDSYLWYDELHPSEQADRNVAKEFVQVFKGGSRFATYWSS
;
A
#
# COMPACT_ATOMS: atom_id res chain seq x y z
N MET A 1 -20.07 -54.38 -26.40
CA MET A 1 -21.22 -54.17 -27.31
C MET A 1 -22.28 -53.40 -26.51
N VAL A 2 -22.40 -52.11 -26.80
CA VAL A 2 -23.51 -51.15 -26.58
C VAL A 2 -24.40 -51.29 -25.34
N GLN A 3 -24.36 -50.29 -24.44
CA GLN A 3 -25.43 -49.27 -24.37
C GLN A 3 -24.99 -48.03 -23.57
N LEU A 4 -25.04 -46.88 -24.24
CA LEU A 4 -24.93 -45.54 -23.67
C LEU A 4 -26.21 -45.20 -22.91
N LEU A 5 -26.07 -44.56 -21.75
CA LEU A 5 -27.13 -43.74 -21.14
C LEU A 5 -26.51 -42.39 -20.73
N SER A 6 -26.85 -41.38 -21.52
CA SER A 6 -26.55 -39.97 -21.27
C SER A 6 -27.32 -39.49 -20.03
N ILE A 7 -26.62 -38.88 -19.07
CA ILE A 7 -27.25 -38.11 -17.99
C ILE A 7 -26.84 -36.65 -18.16
N LEU A 8 -27.87 -35.84 -18.39
CA LEU A 8 -27.87 -34.40 -18.52
C LEU A 8 -27.31 -33.74 -17.25
N SER A 9 -26.38 -32.81 -17.43
CA SER A 9 -25.93 -31.86 -16.41
C SER A 9 -27.02 -30.80 -16.16
N MET A 10 -27.68 -30.87 -15.01
CA MET A 10 -28.42 -29.73 -14.45
C MET A 10 -27.53 -29.02 -13.44
N GLY A 11 -27.16 -27.78 -13.76
CA GLY A 11 -26.44 -26.89 -12.86
C GLY A 11 -27.29 -26.56 -11.63
N LEU A 12 -26.71 -26.77 -10.45
CA LEU A 12 -27.25 -26.30 -9.19
C LEU A 12 -27.11 -24.78 -9.11
N ILE A 13 -28.24 -24.08 -9.19
CA ILE A 13 -28.36 -22.67 -8.84
C ILE A 13 -28.21 -22.59 -7.32
N SER A 14 -27.04 -22.16 -6.85
CA SER A 14 -26.84 -21.76 -5.45
C SER A 14 -27.69 -20.51 -5.19
N SER A 15 -28.74 -20.69 -4.38
CA SER A 15 -29.56 -19.60 -3.84
C SER A 15 -28.81 -19.03 -2.65
N ALA A 16 -28.17 -17.87 -2.83
CA ALA A 16 -27.61 -17.09 -1.74
C ALA A 16 -28.75 -16.51 -0.90
N THR A 17 -29.09 -17.17 0.21
CA THR A 17 -29.91 -16.56 1.27
C THR A 17 -29.09 -15.47 1.95
N ALA A 18 -29.43 -14.21 1.65
CA ALA A 18 -28.90 -13.05 2.35
C ALA A 18 -29.32 -13.08 3.83
N ILE A 19 -28.34 -13.12 4.72
CA ILE A 19 -28.53 -12.96 6.16
C ILE A 19 -28.93 -11.51 6.41
N ALA A 20 -30.09 -11.30 7.03
CA ALA A 20 -30.56 -9.98 7.41
C ALA A 20 -29.69 -9.40 8.54
N LEU A 21 -29.05 -8.27 8.29
CA LEU A 21 -28.36 -7.46 9.31
C LEU A 21 -29.36 -6.55 10.05
N PRO A 22 -29.04 -6.12 11.28
CA PRO A 22 -29.99 -5.41 12.13
C PRO A 22 -30.39 -4.05 11.55
N SER A 23 -31.70 -3.80 11.53
CA SER A 23 -32.29 -2.50 11.22
C SER A 23 -31.95 -1.49 12.31
N ALA A 24 -31.17 -0.46 11.96
CA ALA A 24 -31.09 0.75 12.76
C ALA A 24 -32.40 1.52 12.55
N ALA A 25 -33.30 1.45 13.53
CA ALA A 25 -34.56 2.17 13.53
C ALA A 25 -34.30 3.68 13.73
N GLY A 26 -33.94 4.37 12.65
CA GLY A 26 -34.11 5.82 12.53
C GLY A 26 -35.58 6.15 12.24
N ASP A 27 -36.01 7.35 12.65
CA ASP A 27 -37.34 7.89 12.37
C ASP A 27 -37.67 7.72 10.87
N LEU A 28 -38.75 6.99 10.56
CA LEU A 28 -39.13 6.72 9.17
C LEU A 28 -39.39 8.04 8.44
N SER A 29 -38.64 8.28 7.36
CA SER A 29 -38.78 9.53 6.60
C SER A 29 -40.17 9.63 5.96
N ALA A 30 -40.82 10.79 6.08
CA ALA A 30 -42.15 11.00 5.53
C ALA A 30 -42.12 11.00 3.99
N CYS A 31 -43.01 10.23 3.36
CA CYS A 31 -43.13 10.13 1.90
C CYS A 31 -43.16 11.51 1.23
N GLY A 32 -42.37 11.69 0.16
CA GLY A 32 -42.33 12.95 -0.60
C GLY A 32 -41.52 14.10 0.01
N ASN A 33 -40.95 13.93 1.21
CA ASN A 33 -40.06 14.91 1.87
C ASN A 33 -38.59 14.46 1.90
N THR A 34 -38.24 13.37 1.21
CA THR A 34 -36.89 12.80 1.21
C THR A 34 -36.17 13.18 -0.09
N ASN A 35 -35.45 14.29 -0.05
CA ASN A 35 -34.63 14.80 -1.16
C ASN A 35 -33.26 14.09 -1.18
N ILE A 36 -32.94 13.52 -2.32
CA ILE A 36 -31.71 12.79 -2.60
C ILE A 36 -30.94 13.51 -3.70
N ILE A 37 -29.67 13.78 -3.47
CA ILE A 37 -28.73 14.18 -4.51
C ILE A 37 -27.79 13.02 -4.81
N PHE A 38 -27.58 12.71 -6.08
CA PHE A 38 -26.72 11.62 -6.50
C PHE A 38 -25.71 12.08 -7.55
N THR A 39 -24.45 11.67 -7.40
CA THR A 39 -23.38 12.01 -8.32
C THR A 39 -22.55 10.80 -8.73
N GLY A 40 -21.80 10.95 -9.83
CA GLY A 40 -21.07 9.89 -10.51
C GLY A 40 -20.45 10.42 -11.80
N LEU A 41 -19.84 9.54 -12.59
CA LEU A 41 -19.37 9.90 -13.92
C LEU A 41 -20.53 10.02 -14.92
N PRO A 42 -20.44 10.93 -15.91
CA PRO A 42 -21.30 10.85 -17.09
C PRO A 42 -21.15 9.48 -17.76
N PRO A 43 -22.23 8.85 -18.24
CA PRO A 43 -22.16 7.48 -18.77
C PRO A 43 -21.13 7.31 -19.90
N TYR A 44 -20.97 8.34 -20.74
CA TYR A 44 -20.05 8.37 -21.87
C TYR A 44 -18.70 9.02 -21.58
N HIS A 45 -18.38 9.25 -20.30
CA HIS A 45 -17.09 9.80 -19.92
C HIS A 45 -15.95 8.82 -20.28
N PRO A 46 -14.78 9.28 -20.80
CA PRO A 46 -13.65 8.40 -21.13
C PRO A 46 -13.22 7.48 -19.99
N LEU A 47 -13.33 7.96 -18.75
CA LEU A 47 -13.02 7.15 -17.56
C LEU A 47 -14.03 6.05 -17.26
N VAL A 48 -15.24 6.08 -17.81
CA VAL A 48 -16.16 4.92 -17.74
C VAL A 48 -15.64 3.81 -18.65
N ILE A 49 -15.19 4.18 -19.85
CA ILE A 49 -14.64 3.26 -20.85
C ILE A 49 -13.31 2.66 -20.37
N SER A 50 -12.42 3.49 -19.81
CA SER A 50 -11.10 3.01 -19.32
C SER A 50 -11.21 2.03 -18.15
N GLN A 51 -12.33 2.07 -17.42
CA GLN A 51 -12.66 1.13 -16.36
C GLN A 51 -13.34 -0.16 -16.88
N GLY A 52 -13.47 -0.33 -18.20
CA GLY A 52 -14.00 -1.54 -18.81
C GLY A 52 -15.53 -1.63 -18.87
N PHE A 53 -16.25 -0.54 -18.61
CA PHE A 53 -17.72 -0.51 -18.68
C PHE A 53 -18.23 -0.07 -20.05
N ASP A 54 -19.32 -0.69 -20.52
CA ASP A 54 -20.06 -0.23 -21.70
C ASP A 54 -20.88 1.03 -21.36
N PRO A 55 -20.56 2.20 -21.96
CA PRO A 55 -21.28 3.46 -21.71
C PRO A 55 -22.78 3.39 -21.93
N LYS A 56 -23.23 2.64 -22.95
CA LYS A 56 -24.66 2.52 -23.29
C LYS A 56 -25.41 1.73 -22.22
N MET A 57 -24.79 0.66 -21.71
CA MET A 57 -25.34 -0.12 -20.62
C MET A 57 -25.40 0.71 -19.33
N VAL A 58 -24.36 1.48 -19.03
CA VAL A 58 -24.31 2.37 -17.86
C VAL A 58 -25.44 3.41 -17.93
N ASP A 59 -25.60 4.07 -19.08
CA ASP A 59 -26.67 5.07 -19.29
C ASP A 59 -28.07 4.48 -19.08
N GLN A 60 -28.34 3.30 -19.66
CA GLN A 60 -29.61 2.61 -19.50
C GLN A 60 -29.90 2.25 -18.04
N ASN A 61 -28.88 1.75 -17.32
CA ASN A 61 -29.00 1.36 -15.93
C ASN A 61 -29.24 2.56 -15.00
N LEU A 62 -28.51 3.66 -15.17
CA LEU A 62 -28.70 4.88 -14.38
C LEU A 62 -30.10 5.48 -14.60
N LYS A 63 -30.60 5.49 -15.84
CA LYS A 63 -31.95 5.94 -16.17
C LYS A 63 -33.04 5.04 -15.57
N ALA A 64 -32.84 3.73 -15.59
CA ALA A 64 -33.78 2.77 -14.99
C ALA A 64 -33.83 2.92 -13.47
N ASP A 65 -32.68 3.06 -12.82
CA ASP A 65 -32.56 3.23 -11.37
C ASP A 65 -33.15 4.56 -10.90
N ALA A 66 -32.90 5.65 -11.62
CA ALA A 66 -33.51 6.96 -11.34
C ALA A 66 -35.05 6.89 -11.36
N LYS A 67 -35.64 6.20 -12.35
CA LYS A 67 -37.09 5.95 -12.39
C LYS A 67 -37.57 5.11 -11.21
N ALA A 68 -36.82 4.08 -10.83
CA ALA A 68 -37.15 3.23 -9.70
C ALA A 68 -37.10 3.99 -8.37
N ILE A 69 -36.12 4.88 -8.19
CA ILE A 69 -36.00 5.75 -7.02
C ILE A 69 -37.20 6.69 -6.89
N VAL A 70 -37.57 7.36 -7.98
CA VAL A 70 -38.72 8.25 -7.98
C VAL A 70 -40.01 7.45 -7.73
N ALA A 71 -40.17 6.29 -8.37
CA ALA A 71 -41.32 5.41 -8.13
C ALA A 71 -41.41 4.91 -6.67
N ALA A 72 -40.28 4.73 -6.00
CA ALA A 72 -40.21 4.33 -4.60
C ALA A 72 -40.55 5.45 -3.61
N GLY A 73 -40.70 6.70 -4.06
CA GLY A 73 -41.16 7.83 -3.23
C GLY A 73 -40.09 8.87 -2.85
N TYR A 74 -38.86 8.73 -3.36
CA TYR A 74 -37.78 9.71 -3.12
C TYR A 74 -37.82 10.85 -4.14
N ASN A 75 -37.46 12.06 -3.70
CA ASN A 75 -37.22 13.16 -4.64
C ASN A 75 -35.76 13.13 -5.09
N LEU A 76 -35.47 12.94 -6.37
CA LEU A 76 -34.12 12.68 -6.86
C LEU A 76 -33.57 13.81 -7.73
N LYS A 77 -32.36 14.28 -7.41
CA LYS A 77 -31.50 15.09 -8.28
C LYS A 77 -30.25 14.32 -8.66
N THR A 78 -29.98 14.19 -9.96
CA THR A 78 -28.74 13.57 -10.46
C THR A 78 -27.82 14.63 -11.06
N VAL A 79 -26.55 14.58 -10.69
CA VAL A 79 -25.50 15.43 -11.24
C VAL A 79 -24.29 14.57 -11.56
N PHE A 80 -24.13 14.18 -12.82
CA PHE A 80 -22.99 13.41 -13.30
C PHE A 80 -21.89 14.34 -13.79
N MET A 81 -20.72 14.22 -13.17
CA MET A 81 -19.60 15.13 -13.36
C MET A 81 -18.26 14.39 -13.23
N GLY A 82 -17.42 14.52 -14.25
CA GLY A 82 -16.07 13.96 -14.25
C GLY A 82 -15.06 14.80 -13.46
N PRO A 83 -13.85 14.26 -13.20
CA PRO A 83 -12.77 14.97 -12.53
C PRO A 83 -12.24 16.18 -13.33
N ASP A 84 -12.58 16.26 -14.61
CA ASP A 84 -12.23 17.35 -15.53
C ASP A 84 -12.99 18.66 -15.25
N GLN A 85 -14.07 18.62 -14.48
CA GLN A 85 -14.82 19.80 -14.02
C GLN A 85 -14.43 20.17 -12.60
N ASP A 86 -14.32 21.47 -12.31
CA ASP A 86 -14.06 21.95 -10.96
C ASP A 86 -15.17 21.55 -9.97
N ILE A 87 -14.80 21.08 -8.76
CA ILE A 87 -15.79 20.58 -7.78
C ILE A 87 -16.78 21.67 -7.33
N SER A 88 -16.42 22.95 -7.41
CA SER A 88 -17.31 24.06 -7.09
C SER A 88 -18.57 24.09 -7.97
N VAL A 89 -18.52 23.49 -9.18
CA VAL A 89 -19.69 23.32 -10.04
C VAL A 89 -20.71 22.39 -9.36
N PHE A 90 -20.24 21.25 -8.85
CA PHE A 90 -21.08 20.32 -8.10
C PHE A 90 -21.58 20.93 -6.78
N SER A 91 -20.71 21.65 -6.06
CA SER A 91 -21.05 22.28 -4.79
C SER A 91 -22.28 23.21 -4.88
N LYS A 92 -22.47 23.92 -6.01
CA LYS A 92 -23.62 24.82 -6.20
C LYS A 92 -24.96 24.08 -6.24
N PHE A 93 -24.99 22.81 -6.61
CA PHE A 93 -26.23 22.03 -6.64
C PHE A 93 -26.73 21.61 -5.25
N LEU A 94 -25.88 21.75 -4.23
CA LEU A 94 -26.23 21.45 -2.84
C LEU A 94 -26.88 22.65 -2.14
N ASP A 95 -26.74 23.86 -2.67
CA ASP A 95 -27.26 25.08 -2.06
C ASP A 95 -28.80 25.13 -2.11
N GLY A 96 -29.41 25.65 -1.04
CA GLY A 96 -30.86 25.98 -1.00
C GLY A 96 -31.81 24.79 -0.92
N THR A 97 -31.31 23.55 -0.82
CA THR A 97 -32.12 22.33 -0.66
C THR A 97 -31.66 21.56 0.58
N GLN A 98 -32.60 21.18 1.45
CA GLN A 98 -32.28 20.26 2.53
C GLN A 98 -32.26 18.83 1.99
N TRP A 99 -31.07 18.23 1.93
CA TRP A 99 -30.84 16.87 1.48
C TRP A 99 -30.95 15.89 2.64
N GLN A 100 -31.73 14.83 2.45
CA GLN A 100 -31.81 13.70 3.39
C GLN A 100 -30.83 12.59 3.00
N GLY A 101 -30.48 12.47 1.72
CA GLY A 101 -29.45 11.55 1.26
C GLY A 101 -28.55 12.14 0.19
N ALA A 102 -27.29 11.74 0.22
CA ALA A 102 -26.25 12.18 -0.69
C ALA A 102 -25.48 10.94 -1.20
N GLY A 103 -25.58 10.63 -2.48
CA GLY A 103 -25.06 9.37 -3.01
C GLY A 103 -23.93 9.54 -4.01
N VAL A 104 -22.96 8.62 -3.94
CA VAL A 104 -21.86 8.53 -4.92
C VAL A 104 -21.91 7.19 -5.65
N GLY A 105 -21.81 7.26 -6.97
CA GLY A 105 -21.81 6.10 -7.85
C GLY A 105 -20.52 5.28 -7.82
N PHE A 106 -20.67 3.99 -8.10
CA PHE A 106 -19.61 2.98 -8.16
C PHE A 106 -18.50 3.37 -9.13
N GLY A 107 -18.83 4.01 -10.26
CA GLY A 107 -17.84 4.46 -11.24
C GLY A 107 -16.82 5.47 -10.70
N ILE A 108 -17.10 6.10 -9.55
CA ILE A 108 -16.16 6.92 -8.79
C ILE A 108 -15.64 6.15 -7.57
N ARG A 109 -16.55 5.63 -6.73
CA ARG A 109 -16.19 4.99 -5.44
C ARG A 109 -15.40 3.68 -5.57
N GLY A 110 -15.65 2.90 -6.61
CA GLY A 110 -15.01 1.61 -6.87
C GLY A 110 -13.85 1.69 -7.86
N SER A 111 -13.42 2.91 -8.21
CA SER A 111 -12.41 3.11 -9.24
C SER A 111 -11.00 2.83 -8.75
N ARG A 112 -10.15 2.30 -9.64
CA ARG A 112 -8.69 2.20 -9.47
C ARG A 112 -7.93 3.38 -10.10
N VAL A 113 -8.64 4.37 -10.63
CA VAL A 113 -8.05 5.55 -11.29
C VAL A 113 -7.75 6.62 -10.22
N PRO A 114 -6.49 7.07 -10.06
CA PRO A 114 -6.11 8.03 -9.03
C PRO A 114 -6.95 9.32 -9.03
N GLU A 115 -7.25 9.87 -10.21
CA GLU A 115 -8.05 11.09 -10.36
C GLU A 115 -9.48 10.94 -9.83
N LEU A 116 -10.04 9.71 -9.89
CA LEU A 116 -11.36 9.42 -9.37
C LEU A 116 -11.36 9.21 -7.86
N THR A 117 -10.21 8.81 -7.29
CA THR A 117 -10.01 8.79 -5.83
C THR A 117 -10.01 10.20 -5.28
N VAL A 118 -9.25 11.13 -5.88
CA VAL A 118 -9.26 12.55 -5.50
C VAL A 118 -10.67 13.14 -5.65
N ARG A 119 -11.36 12.84 -6.75
CA ARG A 119 -12.74 13.28 -6.95
C ARG A 119 -13.70 12.74 -5.89
N LEU A 120 -13.54 11.49 -5.45
CA LEU A 120 -14.34 10.96 -4.34
C LEU A 120 -14.12 11.77 -3.07
N GLU A 121 -12.86 12.06 -2.72
CA GLU A 121 -12.53 12.88 -1.55
C GLU A 121 -13.17 14.27 -1.64
N ASP A 122 -13.09 14.92 -2.81
CA ASP A 122 -13.67 16.24 -3.05
C ASP A 122 -15.20 16.23 -2.87
N ILE A 123 -15.89 15.22 -3.41
CA ILE A 123 -17.34 15.06 -3.26
C ILE A 123 -17.72 14.90 -1.79
N LEU A 124 -16.99 14.06 -1.05
CA LEU A 124 -17.27 13.80 0.37
C LEU A 124 -17.02 15.04 1.24
N LYS A 125 -15.98 15.84 0.96
CA LYS A 125 -15.75 17.13 1.62
C LYS A 125 -16.91 18.09 1.37
N VAL A 126 -17.33 18.22 0.12
CA VAL A 126 -18.46 19.08 -0.26
C VAL A 126 -19.77 18.63 0.39
N TYR A 127 -20.03 17.31 0.51
CA TYR A 127 -21.16 16.81 1.27
C TYR A 127 -21.08 17.16 2.76
N LYS A 128 -19.91 17.00 3.39
CA LYS A 128 -19.71 17.38 4.79
C LYS A 128 -19.97 18.88 5.02
N GLU A 129 -19.58 19.73 4.09
CA GLU A 129 -19.73 21.18 4.20
C GLU A 129 -21.16 21.67 3.91
N LYS A 130 -21.83 21.08 2.90
CA LYS A 130 -23.08 21.62 2.34
C LYS A 130 -24.32 20.77 2.60
N ALA A 131 -24.13 19.51 2.96
CA ALA A 131 -25.19 18.54 3.24
C ALA A 131 -24.85 17.68 4.47
N GLU A 132 -24.33 18.31 5.53
CA GLU A 132 -23.85 17.66 6.76
C GLU A 132 -24.84 16.64 7.36
N LYS A 133 -26.14 16.90 7.23
CA LYS A 133 -27.22 16.06 7.78
C LYS A 133 -27.72 14.97 6.82
N ALA A 134 -27.20 14.91 5.60
CA ALA A 134 -27.61 13.91 4.63
C ALA A 134 -26.92 12.58 4.90
N GLU A 135 -27.67 11.48 4.83
CA GLU A 135 -27.09 10.14 4.87
C GLU A 135 -26.29 9.89 3.59
N VAL A 136 -24.99 9.66 3.75
CA VAL A 136 -24.11 9.35 2.63
C VAL A 136 -24.27 7.88 2.22
N VAL A 137 -24.60 7.65 0.95
CA VAL A 137 -24.81 6.31 0.39
C VAL A 137 -23.90 6.02 -0.80
N PHE A 138 -23.56 4.74 -0.97
CA PHE A 138 -22.80 4.26 -2.12
C PHE A 138 -23.55 3.13 -2.79
N ASN A 139 -23.65 3.20 -4.11
CA ASN A 139 -24.13 2.08 -4.91
C ASN A 139 -22.94 1.14 -5.26
N TYR A 140 -23.23 -0.12 -5.58
CA TYR A 140 -22.20 -1.11 -6.00
C TYR A 140 -22.27 -1.44 -7.49
N SER A 141 -23.23 -0.84 -8.19
CA SER A 141 -23.53 -0.98 -9.61
C SER A 141 -24.40 0.21 -10.04
N PRO A 142 -24.37 0.64 -11.32
CA PRO A 142 -25.20 1.74 -11.82
C PRO A 142 -26.72 1.60 -11.57
N ASN A 143 -27.23 0.41 -11.25
CA ASN A 143 -28.64 0.12 -10.97
C ASN A 143 -28.96 -0.23 -9.51
N SER A 144 -28.08 0.13 -8.57
CA SER A 144 -28.20 -0.28 -7.15
C SER A 144 -28.34 0.91 -6.19
N THR A 145 -28.63 2.10 -6.69
CA THR A 145 -28.79 3.30 -5.88
C THR A 145 -30.06 3.23 -5.05
N LEU A 146 -31.17 2.72 -5.60
CA LEU A 146 -32.39 2.50 -4.82
C LEU A 146 -32.15 1.59 -3.61
N TRP A 147 -31.40 0.49 -3.80
CA TRP A 147 -31.02 -0.40 -2.71
C TRP A 147 -30.21 0.35 -1.63
N ALA A 148 -29.26 1.19 -2.05
CA ALA A 148 -28.41 1.94 -1.15
C ALA A 148 -29.22 2.93 -0.30
N LEU A 149 -30.22 3.58 -0.92
CA LEU A 149 -31.16 4.48 -0.25
C LEU A 149 -32.05 3.72 0.73
N GLN A 150 -32.71 2.65 0.32
CA GLN A 150 -33.62 1.88 1.20
C GLN A 150 -32.93 1.33 2.45
N ARG A 151 -31.63 1.04 2.37
CA ARG A 151 -30.82 0.58 3.50
C ARG A 151 -30.57 1.66 4.56
N ARG A 152 -30.52 2.93 4.18
CA ARG A 152 -30.15 4.05 5.08
C ARG A 152 -31.29 5.04 5.35
N LEU A 153 -32.20 5.16 4.40
CA LEU A 153 -33.33 6.08 4.40
C LEU A 153 -34.62 5.32 4.08
N PRO A 154 -35.01 4.31 4.89
CA PRO A 154 -36.21 3.54 4.60
C PRO A 154 -37.45 4.45 4.54
N LEU A 155 -38.28 4.20 3.54
CA LEU A 155 -39.58 4.85 3.36
C LEU A 155 -40.72 3.94 3.86
N PRO A 156 -41.85 4.50 4.32
CA PRO A 156 -43.08 3.76 4.58
C PRO A 156 -43.54 2.94 3.36
N LYS A 157 -44.22 1.82 3.60
CA LYS A 157 -44.66 0.88 2.55
C LYS A 157 -45.65 1.49 1.53
N GLU A 158 -46.32 2.59 1.89
CA GLU A 158 -47.40 3.20 1.11
C GLU A 158 -47.01 4.62 0.61
N CYS A 159 -45.78 4.79 0.12
CA CYS A 159 -45.40 6.04 -0.54
C CYS A 159 -45.91 6.10 -1.99
N GLY A 160 -46.58 7.21 -2.33
CA GLY A 160 -46.73 7.61 -3.73
C GLY A 160 -45.36 7.98 -4.35
N PRO A 161 -45.28 8.13 -5.69
CA PRO A 161 -44.03 8.49 -6.35
C PRO A 161 -43.52 9.85 -5.87
N GLY A 162 -42.19 9.98 -5.74
CA GLY A 162 -41.51 11.23 -5.43
C GLY A 162 -41.39 12.14 -6.65
N LYS A 163 -40.48 13.11 -6.58
CA LYS A 163 -40.26 14.12 -7.62
C LYS A 163 -38.90 14.00 -8.28
N GLU A 164 -38.84 14.21 -9.58
CA GLU A 164 -37.57 14.44 -10.28
C GLU A 164 -37.16 15.91 -10.09
N LEU A 165 -36.10 16.15 -9.33
CA LEU A 165 -35.58 17.48 -8.99
C LEU A 165 -34.58 18.02 -10.02
N GLY A 166 -34.19 17.18 -10.99
CA GLY A 166 -33.37 17.55 -12.13
C GLY A 166 -32.27 16.53 -12.45
N TYR A 167 -31.82 16.60 -13.70
CA TYR A 167 -30.76 15.78 -14.27
C TYR A 167 -29.70 16.68 -14.89
N THR A 168 -28.43 16.49 -14.57
CA THR A 168 -27.32 17.25 -15.16
C THR A 168 -26.17 16.32 -15.49
N GLU A 169 -25.67 16.41 -16.72
CA GLU A 169 -24.41 15.83 -17.17
C GLU A 169 -23.49 16.96 -17.63
N THR A 170 -22.30 17.06 -17.07
CA THR A 170 -21.31 18.03 -17.54
C THR A 170 -20.50 17.46 -18.71
N PRO A 171 -20.31 18.19 -19.82
CA PRO A 171 -19.48 17.72 -20.92
C PRO A 171 -18.01 17.63 -20.51
N VAL A 172 -17.27 16.71 -21.12
CA VAL A 172 -15.82 16.58 -20.90
C VAL A 172 -15.13 17.87 -21.34
N ALA A 173 -14.33 18.48 -20.46
CA ALA A 173 -13.47 19.58 -20.85
C ALA A 173 -12.38 19.05 -21.79
N VAL A 174 -12.52 19.29 -23.11
CA VAL A 174 -11.46 19.01 -24.08
C VAL A 174 -10.30 19.96 -23.81
N LYS A 175 -9.30 19.51 -23.03
CA LYS A 175 -7.98 20.16 -23.03
C LYS A 175 -7.36 19.93 -24.40
N MET A 176 -7.57 20.87 -25.33
CA MET A 176 -6.91 20.87 -26.63
C MET A 176 -5.40 21.02 -26.40
N LEU A 177 -4.69 19.89 -26.48
CA LEU A 177 -3.23 19.86 -26.53
C LEU A 177 -2.82 20.22 -27.96
N VAL A 178 -2.56 21.50 -28.23
CA VAL A 178 -1.89 21.95 -29.46
C VAL A 178 -0.47 22.37 -29.08
N THR A 179 0.48 21.47 -29.34
CA THR A 179 1.92 21.74 -29.37
C THR A 179 2.34 22.27 -30.75
N PHE A 180 3.40 23.10 -30.76
CA PHE A 180 4.04 23.90 -31.83
C PHE A 180 3.62 25.37 -31.81
N THR A 181 4.48 26.38 -31.56
CA THR A 181 5.86 26.59 -32.04
C THR A 181 6.55 27.69 -31.19
N LEU A 182 7.89 27.67 -31.12
CA LEU A 182 8.84 28.73 -30.72
C LEU A 182 8.27 30.15 -30.49
N PHE A 183 8.47 30.73 -29.32
CA PHE A 183 8.80 32.16 -29.18
C PHE A 183 9.59 32.45 -27.89
N ILE A 184 10.61 33.27 -28.06
CA ILE A 184 11.57 33.79 -27.09
C ILE A 184 10.95 34.99 -26.35
N LEU A 185 11.28 35.12 -25.05
CA LEU A 185 11.20 36.31 -24.17
C LEU A 185 9.82 36.97 -23.94
N ALA A 186 9.27 36.78 -22.73
CA ALA A 186 9.12 37.85 -21.73
C ALA A 186 8.48 37.26 -20.46
N ALA A 187 9.26 37.22 -19.38
CA ALA A 187 8.76 36.94 -18.05
C ALA A 187 7.91 38.12 -17.55
N CYS A 188 6.59 37.94 -17.52
CA CYS A 188 5.72 38.62 -16.57
C CYS A 188 5.05 37.52 -15.75
N ALA A 189 5.72 37.11 -14.68
CA ALA A 189 5.13 36.25 -13.67
C ALA A 189 4.14 37.08 -12.85
N LEU A 190 2.85 36.77 -12.97
CA LEU A 190 1.89 36.98 -11.89
C LEU A 190 1.65 35.62 -11.24
N PRO A 191 1.89 35.47 -9.92
CA PRO A 191 1.79 34.18 -9.26
C PRO A 191 0.32 33.92 -8.94
N PHE A 192 -0.30 33.03 -9.70
CA PHE A 192 -1.40 32.23 -9.20
C PHE A 192 -1.01 30.77 -9.40
N SER A 193 -0.08 30.31 -8.58
CA SER A 193 -0.06 28.89 -8.23
C SER A 193 -1.12 28.72 -7.15
N PRO A 194 -2.19 27.93 -7.36
CA PRO A 194 -2.90 27.38 -6.22
C PRO A 194 -1.85 26.62 -5.41
N ASP A 195 -1.66 27.01 -4.14
CA ASP A 195 -0.73 26.33 -3.23
C ASP A 195 -1.01 24.83 -3.32
N ALA A 196 -0.08 24.08 -3.93
CA ALA A 196 -0.07 22.65 -3.80
C ALA A 196 -0.07 22.38 -2.29
N PRO A 197 -0.96 21.52 -1.75
CA PRO A 197 -1.00 21.27 -0.32
C PRO A 197 0.42 21.02 0.17
N SER A 198 0.90 21.87 1.07
CA SER A 198 2.28 21.87 1.49
C SER A 198 2.60 20.50 2.07
N ASN A 199 3.43 19.72 1.38
CA ASN A 199 3.91 18.46 1.91
C ASN A 199 4.67 18.78 3.21
N VAL A 200 4.14 18.40 4.37
CA VAL A 200 4.74 18.72 5.68
C VAL A 200 6.11 18.08 5.90
N TRP A 201 6.45 17.10 5.05
CA TRP A 201 7.79 16.52 4.98
C TRP A 201 8.80 17.46 4.30
N ALA A 202 8.34 18.32 3.39
CA ALA A 202 9.22 19.27 2.70
C ALA A 202 9.74 20.33 3.68
N GLY A 203 11.07 20.46 3.75
CA GLY A 203 11.74 21.38 4.68
C GLY A 203 11.87 20.87 6.12
N LYS A 204 11.32 19.70 6.44
CA LYS A 204 11.55 19.04 7.72
C LYS A 204 13.02 18.61 7.81
N THR A 205 13.64 18.87 8.96
CA THR A 205 15.01 18.43 9.25
C THR A 205 14.96 17.28 10.24
N PHE A 206 15.60 16.18 9.88
CA PHE A 206 15.76 15.00 10.73
C PHE A 206 17.22 14.89 11.19
N GLU A 207 17.41 14.27 12.35
CA GLU A 207 18.72 14.01 12.97
C GLU A 207 18.99 12.51 13.12
N SER A 208 17.93 11.71 13.21
CA SER A 208 18.01 10.26 13.47
C SER A 208 17.11 9.45 12.54
N LEU A 209 17.58 8.24 12.21
CA LEU A 209 16.84 7.21 11.49
C LEU A 209 16.81 5.94 12.35
N VAL A 210 15.62 5.46 12.67
CA VAL A 210 15.40 4.19 13.36
C VAL A 210 14.80 3.21 12.36
N THR A 211 15.40 2.03 12.19
CA THR A 211 14.95 1.04 11.20
C THR A 211 14.58 -0.30 11.82
N PHE A 212 13.49 -0.89 11.32
CA PHE A 212 12.96 -2.22 11.64
C PHE A 212 12.80 -3.01 10.34
N GLY A 213 12.97 -4.32 10.38
CA GLY A 213 12.84 -5.11 9.16
C GLY A 213 13.65 -6.39 9.16
N ASP A 214 13.88 -6.92 7.96
CA ASP A 214 14.54 -8.21 7.79
C ASP A 214 15.98 -8.11 7.26
N SER A 215 16.40 -9.10 6.48
CA SER A 215 17.72 -9.17 5.87
C SER A 215 17.96 -8.10 4.81
N TYR A 216 16.95 -7.37 4.33
CA TYR A 216 17.17 -6.20 3.48
C TYR A 216 17.67 -5.00 4.28
N THR A 217 17.53 -5.03 5.61
CA THR A 217 17.81 -3.89 6.48
C THR A 217 18.88 -4.21 7.54
N ASP A 218 18.99 -5.46 7.99
CA ASP A 218 19.95 -5.88 9.02
C ASP A 218 21.42 -5.70 8.59
N GLU A 219 22.24 -5.19 9.49
CA GLU A 219 23.68 -5.02 9.30
C GLU A 219 24.49 -6.04 10.10
N GLN A 220 24.11 -6.35 11.35
CA GLN A 220 24.88 -7.23 12.26
C GLN A 220 24.07 -7.91 13.36
N ARG A 221 22.78 -7.60 13.50
CA ARG A 221 22.04 -7.99 14.69
C ARG A 221 21.79 -9.49 14.71
N LEU A 222 21.50 -10.13 13.56
CA LEU A 222 21.47 -11.60 13.48
C LEU A 222 22.81 -12.24 13.83
N ASN A 223 23.93 -11.67 13.36
CA ASN A 223 25.27 -12.20 13.66
C ASN A 223 25.58 -12.15 15.16
N TYR A 224 25.08 -11.15 15.87
CA TYR A 224 25.17 -11.11 17.33
C TYR A 224 24.45 -12.32 17.95
N PHE A 225 23.18 -12.55 17.59
CA PHE A 225 22.43 -13.72 18.08
C PHE A 225 23.15 -15.04 17.77
N ALA A 226 23.66 -15.20 16.55
CA ALA A 226 24.41 -16.38 16.13
C ALA A 226 25.65 -16.61 17.00
N SER A 227 26.39 -15.54 17.30
CA SER A 227 27.63 -15.60 18.08
C SER A 227 27.41 -15.71 19.59
N ASN A 228 26.18 -15.51 20.06
CA ASN A 228 25.80 -15.52 21.48
C ASN A 228 24.70 -16.54 21.78
N ASN A 229 24.65 -17.64 21.03
CA ASN A 229 23.74 -18.78 21.26
C ASN A 229 22.25 -18.36 21.39
N GLY A 230 21.79 -17.44 20.53
CA GLY A 230 20.41 -16.95 20.56
C GLY A 230 20.14 -15.89 21.63
N THR A 231 21.15 -15.43 22.36
CA THR A 231 21.00 -14.33 23.32
C THR A 231 20.97 -12.98 22.60
N ALA A 232 20.01 -12.14 22.96
CA ALA A 232 19.89 -10.79 22.41
C ALA A 232 21.07 -9.89 22.79
N PRO A 233 21.42 -8.91 21.94
CA PRO A 233 22.26 -7.79 22.35
C PRO A 233 21.74 -7.13 23.64
N PRO A 234 22.63 -6.69 24.55
CA PRO A 234 22.21 -5.98 25.75
C PRO A 234 21.56 -4.64 25.39
N VAL A 235 20.75 -4.10 26.31
CA VAL A 235 20.17 -2.77 26.16
C VAL A 235 21.29 -1.71 26.03
N GLY A 236 21.11 -0.80 25.09
CA GLY A 236 22.07 0.24 24.72
C GLY A 236 23.20 -0.26 23.81
N TRP A 237 23.16 -1.50 23.32
CA TRP A 237 24.24 -2.07 22.51
C TRP A 237 24.64 -1.18 21.31
N ILE A 238 25.93 -0.89 21.20
CA ILE A 238 26.49 -0.16 20.07
C ILE A 238 26.67 -1.15 18.91
N GLN A 239 25.79 -1.06 17.92
CA GLN A 239 25.87 -1.90 16.73
C GLN A 239 27.11 -1.56 15.88
N PRO A 240 28.00 -2.51 15.61
CA PRO A 240 29.15 -2.28 14.75
C PRO A 240 28.72 -2.17 13.28
N VAL A 241 29.46 -1.36 12.52
CA VAL A 241 29.30 -1.23 11.06
C VAL A 241 29.79 -2.51 10.37
N ALA A 242 29.07 -3.00 9.36
CA ALA A 242 29.46 -4.16 8.56
C ALA A 242 29.52 -3.84 7.08
N SER A 243 30.63 -4.22 6.43
CA SER A 243 30.81 -4.08 4.99
C SER A 243 30.49 -5.35 4.20
N ILE A 244 30.05 -6.41 4.90
CA ILE A 244 29.66 -7.69 4.30
C ILE A 244 28.36 -8.11 4.99
N THR A 245 27.24 -7.85 4.32
CA THR A 245 25.90 -8.21 4.76
C THR A 245 25.24 -9.15 3.74
N SER A 246 23.96 -9.43 3.93
CA SER A 246 23.07 -10.13 2.99
C SER A 246 23.02 -9.53 1.58
N THR A 247 23.33 -8.23 1.42
CA THR A 247 23.35 -7.55 0.10
C THR A 247 24.72 -7.60 -0.60
N GLY A 248 25.71 -8.23 0.05
CA GLY A 248 27.08 -8.33 -0.49
C GLY A 248 27.96 -7.11 -0.24
N GLY A 249 27.50 -6.18 0.57
CA GLY A 249 28.15 -4.90 0.86
C GLY A 249 27.49 -4.21 2.06
N TYR A 250 27.35 -2.89 2.02
CA TYR A 250 26.57 -2.14 3.02
C TYR A 250 25.09 -2.11 2.69
N VAL A 251 24.23 -2.22 3.71
CA VAL A 251 22.77 -2.13 3.56
C VAL A 251 22.29 -0.69 3.35
N TRP A 252 21.12 -0.53 2.71
CA TRP A 252 20.53 0.77 2.40
C TRP A 252 20.47 1.78 3.59
N PRO A 253 20.16 1.41 4.87
CA PRO A 253 20.08 2.39 5.95
C PRO A 253 21.43 3.05 6.24
N ARG A 254 22.53 2.30 6.03
CA ARG A 254 23.89 2.81 6.20
C ARG A 254 24.20 3.87 5.16
N TYR A 255 23.80 3.64 3.91
CA TYR A 255 23.92 4.65 2.86
C TYR A 255 23.05 5.87 3.12
N VAL A 256 21.82 5.69 3.62
CA VAL A 256 20.99 6.83 4.02
C VAL A 256 21.71 7.67 5.08
N ALA A 257 22.23 7.03 6.13
CA ALA A 257 22.98 7.72 7.18
C ALA A 257 24.16 8.52 6.62
N TRP A 258 24.91 7.97 5.65
CA TRP A 258 26.01 8.71 5.02
C TRP A 258 25.54 9.83 4.08
N TYR A 259 24.50 9.60 3.28
CA TYR A 259 24.00 10.58 2.30
C TYR A 259 23.28 11.77 2.96
N SER A 260 22.86 11.60 4.22
CA SER A 260 22.06 12.60 4.94
C SER A 260 22.64 13.02 6.29
N SER A 261 23.72 12.39 6.75
CA SER A 261 24.32 12.59 8.07
C SER A 261 23.40 12.25 9.26
N LEU A 262 22.36 11.44 9.05
CA LEU A 262 21.47 10.96 10.12
C LEU A 262 22.20 9.94 11.02
N LYS A 263 21.89 9.98 12.32
CA LYS A 263 22.27 8.92 13.27
C LYS A 263 21.40 7.68 13.02
N LEU A 264 22.03 6.56 12.67
CA LEU A 264 21.33 5.30 12.40
C LEU A 264 21.20 4.46 13.68
N HIS A 265 19.97 4.05 13.98
CA HIS A 265 19.62 3.09 15.01
C HIS A 265 18.88 1.90 14.36
N ASN A 266 19.63 0.86 14.03
CA ASN A 266 19.10 -0.26 13.26
C ASN A 266 18.75 -1.45 14.19
N TYR A 267 17.49 -1.85 14.16
CA TYR A 267 16.94 -2.96 14.93
C TYR A 267 16.55 -4.18 14.09
N ALA A 268 16.63 -4.06 12.76
CA ALA A 268 16.31 -5.13 11.83
C ALA A 268 17.15 -6.39 12.09
N VAL A 269 16.56 -7.55 11.87
CA VAL A 269 17.22 -8.85 12.01
C VAL A 269 17.03 -9.68 10.74
N SER A 270 18.14 -10.16 10.17
CA SER A 270 18.08 -11.02 8.99
C SER A 270 17.21 -12.25 9.26
N GLY A 271 16.28 -12.54 8.33
CA GLY A 271 15.33 -13.65 8.46
C GLY A 271 14.09 -13.35 9.32
N ALA A 272 13.99 -12.15 9.91
CA ALA A 272 12.82 -11.72 10.66
C ALA A 272 11.55 -11.79 9.82
N VAL A 273 10.48 -12.22 10.48
CA VAL A 273 9.09 -12.00 10.06
C VAL A 273 8.50 -10.87 10.90
N CYS A 274 7.32 -10.39 10.55
CA CYS A 274 6.65 -9.40 11.39
C CYS A 274 6.36 -9.97 12.78
N SER A 275 5.80 -11.19 12.86
CA SER A 275 5.58 -11.89 14.13
C SER A 275 5.74 -13.40 14.01
N ASN A 276 6.45 -13.96 14.99
CA ASN A 276 6.60 -15.41 15.15
C ASN A 276 5.29 -16.11 15.55
N THR A 277 4.24 -15.35 15.94
CA THR A 277 2.90 -15.92 16.18
C THR A 277 2.09 -16.12 14.90
N ILE A 278 2.62 -15.67 13.75
CA ILE A 278 1.97 -15.71 12.45
C ILE A 278 2.74 -16.66 11.53
N THR A 279 4.03 -16.38 11.32
CA THR A 279 4.90 -17.07 10.35
C THR A 279 6.25 -17.41 10.99
N PRO A 280 6.30 -18.24 12.06
CA PRO A 280 7.53 -18.52 12.78
C PRO A 280 8.58 -19.18 11.87
N ARG A 281 9.83 -18.73 11.98
CA ARG A 281 10.95 -19.31 11.21
C ARG A 281 12.08 -19.76 12.12
N ALA A 282 12.48 -21.02 12.00
CA ALA A 282 13.59 -21.57 12.79
C ALA A 282 14.94 -21.04 12.31
N PHE A 283 15.78 -20.59 13.25
CA PHE A 283 17.16 -20.17 12.99
C PHE A 283 18.17 -21.18 13.55
N LEU A 284 18.12 -21.45 14.86
CA LEU A 284 18.97 -22.43 15.52
C LEU A 284 18.09 -23.57 16.05
N PRO A 285 17.73 -24.55 15.19
CA PRO A 285 16.79 -25.62 15.56
C PRO A 285 17.28 -26.46 16.74
N GLN A 286 18.60 -26.59 16.94
CA GLN A 286 19.21 -27.32 18.04
C GLN A 286 18.86 -26.77 19.43
N ILE A 287 18.43 -25.51 19.52
CA ILE A 287 17.98 -24.86 20.76
C ILE A 287 16.56 -24.31 20.63
N ASN A 288 15.80 -24.75 19.62
CA ASN A 288 14.45 -24.27 19.31
C ASN A 288 14.35 -22.73 19.22
N PHE A 289 15.37 -22.10 18.64
CA PHE A 289 15.44 -20.65 18.53
C PHE A 289 14.93 -20.19 17.16
N LEU A 290 13.91 -19.34 17.18
CA LEU A 290 13.36 -18.69 15.99
C LEU A 290 14.17 -17.45 15.63
N PHE A 291 14.10 -17.03 14.37
CA PHE A 291 14.56 -15.70 13.98
C PHE A 291 13.83 -14.65 14.85
N PRO A 292 14.56 -13.72 15.49
CA PRO A 292 13.95 -12.60 16.18
C PRO A 292 13.10 -11.78 15.21
N SER A 293 11.83 -11.57 15.55
CA SER A 293 10.83 -10.89 14.73
C SER A 293 10.59 -9.46 15.19
N VAL A 294 9.90 -8.67 14.36
CA VAL A 294 9.63 -7.26 14.63
C VAL A 294 8.87 -7.06 15.96
N LEU A 295 7.75 -7.76 16.15
CA LEU A 295 6.91 -7.57 17.34
C LEU A 295 7.47 -8.18 18.61
N GLU A 296 8.15 -9.32 18.51
CA GLU A 296 8.66 -10.05 19.67
C GLU A 296 10.07 -9.58 20.10
N TYR A 297 10.85 -8.95 19.22
CA TYR A 297 12.20 -8.49 19.55
C TYR A 297 12.51 -7.05 19.12
N GLU A 298 12.38 -6.69 17.85
CA GLU A 298 12.96 -5.43 17.35
C GLU A 298 12.33 -4.20 17.99
N VAL A 299 10.99 -4.13 18.03
CA VAL A 299 10.26 -3.05 18.70
C VAL A 299 10.55 -3.05 20.21
N PRO A 300 10.43 -4.18 20.95
CA PRO A 300 10.84 -4.22 22.36
C PRO A 300 12.29 -3.76 22.62
N ALA A 301 13.25 -4.14 21.79
CA ALA A 301 14.65 -3.73 21.93
C ALA A 301 14.82 -2.22 21.75
N PHE A 302 14.16 -1.64 20.74
CA PHE A 302 14.11 -0.19 20.57
C PHE A 302 13.51 0.53 21.78
N LEU A 303 12.38 0.05 22.29
CA LEU A 303 11.73 0.67 23.46
C LEU A 303 12.62 0.59 24.71
N ALA A 304 13.32 -0.53 24.89
CA ALA A 304 14.29 -0.70 25.96
C ALA A 304 15.44 0.31 25.82
N ASP A 305 16.04 0.43 24.63
CA ASP A 305 17.13 1.38 24.38
C ASP A 305 16.68 2.84 24.55
N LYS A 306 15.49 3.20 24.09
CA LYS A 306 14.93 4.55 24.24
C LYS A 306 14.76 4.94 25.71
N SER A 307 14.41 3.97 26.57
CA SER A 307 14.27 4.18 28.01
C SER A 307 15.58 4.08 28.80
N TYR A 308 16.65 3.59 28.17
CA TYR A 308 17.91 3.32 28.84
C TYR A 308 18.65 4.60 29.27
N LYS A 309 19.05 4.65 30.55
CA LYS A 309 19.82 5.74 31.17
C LYS A 309 21.11 5.27 31.84
N GLY A 310 21.63 4.10 31.44
CA GLY A 310 22.84 3.53 32.03
C GLY A 310 24.15 4.16 31.52
N PRO A 311 25.31 3.67 31.98
CA PRO A 311 26.59 4.28 31.68
C PRO A 311 26.99 4.11 30.21
N LEU A 312 27.70 5.11 29.69
CA LEU A 312 28.44 5.00 28.43
C LEU A 312 29.64 4.06 28.64
N THR A 313 29.72 3.02 27.82
CA THR A 313 30.84 2.08 27.76
C THR A 313 31.28 1.89 26.30
N ASN A 314 32.33 1.09 26.08
CA ASN A 314 32.77 0.75 24.72
C ASN A 314 31.76 -0.11 23.94
N THR A 315 30.78 -0.72 24.63
CA THR A 315 29.81 -1.64 24.03
C THR A 315 28.36 -1.21 24.22
N THR A 316 28.10 -0.23 25.09
CA THR A 316 26.75 0.26 25.40
C THR A 316 26.70 1.79 25.48
N THR A 317 25.69 2.40 24.88
CA THR A 317 25.42 3.84 24.98
C THR A 317 23.92 4.09 25.10
N PRO A 318 23.47 5.01 25.96
CA PRO A 318 22.14 5.61 25.82
C PRO A 318 21.95 6.19 24.42
N ILE A 319 20.75 6.06 23.88
CA ILE A 319 20.36 6.75 22.66
C ILE A 319 19.60 8.02 23.05
N GLU A 320 19.91 9.12 22.36
CA GLU A 320 19.18 10.38 22.48
C GLU A 320 18.37 10.58 21.20
N LEU A 321 17.05 10.50 21.34
CA LEU A 321 16.11 10.68 20.24
C LEU A 321 15.20 11.87 20.53
N ASP A 322 15.21 12.83 19.61
CA ASP A 322 14.15 13.82 19.47
C ASP A 322 13.13 13.25 18.49
N ASP A 323 11.94 12.88 18.99
CA ASP A 323 10.88 12.25 18.20
C ASP A 323 10.42 13.13 17.03
N ASP A 324 10.49 14.46 17.19
CA ASP A 324 10.15 15.40 16.11
C ASP A 324 11.24 15.46 15.04
N LYS A 325 12.43 14.94 15.32
CA LYS A 325 13.56 14.89 14.37
C LYS A 325 14.02 13.47 14.09
N THR A 326 13.19 12.47 14.38
CA THR A 326 13.49 11.07 14.14
C THR A 326 12.52 10.48 13.13
N VAL A 327 13.05 9.84 12.09
CA VAL A 327 12.26 9.04 11.14
C VAL A 327 12.31 7.57 11.56
N TYR A 328 11.14 6.93 11.58
CA TYR A 328 10.96 5.52 11.89
C TYR A 328 10.58 4.77 10.61
N ALA A 329 11.45 3.87 10.14
CA ALA A 329 11.22 3.11 8.92
C ALA A 329 11.03 1.63 9.22
N ILE A 330 10.04 1.01 8.57
CA ILE A 330 9.83 -0.44 8.61
C ILE A 330 9.80 -0.99 7.20
N TRP A 331 10.62 -2.02 6.95
CA TRP A 331 10.64 -2.79 5.71
C TRP A 331 10.67 -4.28 6.02
N ILE A 332 9.49 -4.91 5.95
CA ILE A 332 9.26 -6.29 6.36
C ILE A 332 8.23 -6.94 5.42
N GLY A 333 8.22 -8.27 5.36
CA GLY A 333 7.23 -9.05 4.60
C GLY A 333 7.85 -10.11 3.69
N THR A 334 9.13 -9.98 3.33
CA THR A 334 9.84 -10.95 2.46
C THR A 334 9.76 -12.37 3.01
N ASN A 335 10.01 -12.51 4.32
CA ASN A 335 9.99 -13.81 4.99
C ASN A 335 8.57 -14.26 5.36
N ASP A 336 7.64 -13.34 5.59
CA ASP A 336 6.23 -13.65 5.88
C ASP A 336 5.53 -14.23 4.64
N LEU A 337 5.77 -13.64 3.48
CA LEU A 337 5.18 -14.08 2.21
C LEU A 337 5.95 -15.23 1.56
N GLY A 338 7.17 -15.49 2.00
CA GLY A 338 8.11 -16.45 1.40
C GLY A 338 7.79 -17.92 1.63
N ASN A 339 8.73 -18.78 1.20
CA ASN A 339 8.70 -20.20 1.53
C ASN A 339 8.88 -20.44 3.04
N ASP A 340 8.35 -21.56 3.51
CA ASP A 340 8.19 -21.89 4.93
C ASP A 340 7.30 -20.87 5.68
N ALA A 341 6.45 -20.17 4.94
CA ALA A 341 5.44 -19.22 5.41
C ALA A 341 4.21 -19.24 4.48
N PHE A 342 3.62 -18.09 4.11
CA PHE A 342 2.36 -18.05 3.34
C PHE A 342 2.44 -18.61 1.91
N LEU A 343 3.63 -18.64 1.28
CA LEU A 343 3.78 -19.22 -0.06
C LEU A 343 3.54 -20.73 -0.07
N THR A 344 3.99 -21.41 0.98
CA THR A 344 3.98 -22.87 1.10
C THR A 344 3.02 -23.37 2.18
N ASP A 345 2.04 -22.54 2.55
CA ASP A 345 0.99 -22.89 3.53
C ASP A 345 1.55 -23.33 4.89
N SER A 346 2.65 -22.71 5.33
CA SER A 346 3.40 -23.08 6.53
C SER A 346 3.26 -22.08 7.69
N GLN A 347 2.41 -21.06 7.54
CA GLN A 347 2.00 -20.18 8.63
C GLN A 347 1.34 -20.96 9.78
N VAL A 348 1.23 -20.33 10.95
CA VAL A 348 0.45 -20.87 12.09
C VAL A 348 -1.00 -21.11 11.67
N GLU A 349 -1.58 -22.22 12.11
CA GLU A 349 -2.96 -22.60 11.76
C GLU A 349 -3.95 -21.46 12.06
N GLY A 350 -4.81 -21.16 11.07
CA GLY A 350 -5.81 -20.10 11.17
C GLY A 350 -5.31 -18.69 10.86
N LYS A 351 -4.00 -18.47 10.69
CA LYS A 351 -3.43 -17.17 10.32
C LYS A 351 -3.53 -16.88 8.84
N GLN A 352 -3.70 -15.60 8.52
CA GLN A 352 -3.89 -15.06 7.18
C GLN A 352 -2.92 -13.92 6.90
N ILE A 353 -2.77 -13.55 5.62
CA ILE A 353 -1.92 -12.41 5.22
C ILE A 353 -2.37 -11.11 5.90
N THR A 354 -3.66 -10.97 6.20
CA THR A 354 -4.20 -9.84 6.97
C THR A 354 -3.65 -9.76 8.38
N ASP A 355 -3.36 -10.88 9.06
CA ASP A 355 -2.70 -10.87 10.37
C ASP A 355 -1.28 -10.27 10.27
N TYR A 356 -0.55 -10.59 9.19
CA TYR A 356 0.75 -10.00 8.93
C TYR A 356 0.65 -8.48 8.71
N ILE A 357 -0.34 -8.02 7.93
CA ILE A 357 -0.59 -6.59 7.72
C ILE A 357 -0.93 -5.93 9.07
N ASP A 358 -1.81 -6.53 9.88
CA ASP A 358 -2.14 -6.04 11.22
C ASP A 358 -0.92 -5.97 12.15
N CYS A 359 -0.01 -6.93 12.05
CA CYS A 359 1.24 -6.94 12.80
C CYS A 359 2.13 -5.72 12.45
N VAL A 360 2.22 -5.34 11.18
CA VAL A 360 2.99 -4.16 10.75
C VAL A 360 2.40 -2.89 11.37
N TYR A 361 1.08 -2.70 11.28
CA TYR A 361 0.42 -1.55 11.92
C TYR A 361 0.48 -1.58 13.44
N SER A 362 0.48 -2.77 14.07
CA SER A 362 0.70 -2.91 15.51
C SER A 362 2.12 -2.51 15.93
N SER A 363 3.12 -2.81 15.10
CA SER A 363 4.50 -2.39 15.33
C SER A 363 4.63 -0.86 15.30
N LEU A 364 4.03 -0.24 14.28
CA LEU A 364 4.00 1.22 14.12
C LEU A 364 3.23 1.90 15.27
N ASP A 365 2.12 1.32 15.70
CA ASP A 365 1.34 1.78 16.85
C ASP A 365 2.15 1.77 18.16
N LYS A 366 2.92 0.71 18.43
CA LYS A 366 3.80 0.66 19.60
C LYS A 366 4.88 1.74 19.57
N ILE A 367 5.44 2.04 18.39
CA ILE A 367 6.43 3.13 18.22
C ILE A 367 5.76 4.49 18.38
N TYR A 368 4.55 4.67 17.85
CA TYR A 368 3.74 5.88 18.02
C TYR A 368 3.40 6.16 19.48
N ALA A 369 2.98 5.13 20.22
CA ALA A 369 2.71 5.20 21.66
C ALA A 369 3.96 5.58 22.46
N ALA A 370 5.15 5.26 21.94
CA ALA A 370 6.43 5.66 22.52
C ALA A 370 6.88 7.06 22.10
N GLY A 371 6.08 7.83 21.36
CA GLY A 371 6.35 9.21 20.96
C GLY A 371 6.67 9.40 19.48
N GLY A 372 6.83 8.32 18.68
CA GLY A 372 7.16 8.46 17.26
C GLY A 372 6.08 9.21 16.47
N ARG A 373 6.49 10.10 15.56
CA ARG A 373 5.57 10.92 14.75
C ARG A 373 5.86 10.95 13.25
N TRP A 374 7.00 10.40 12.81
CA TRP A 374 7.40 10.43 11.40
C TRP A 374 7.75 9.03 10.93
N PHE A 375 6.84 8.41 10.18
CA PHE A 375 6.90 7.01 9.78
C PHE A 375 7.11 6.87 8.29
N ILE A 376 8.00 5.96 7.89
CA ILE A 376 8.14 5.50 6.50
C ILE A 376 7.79 4.01 6.47
N LEU A 377 6.66 3.70 5.84
CA LEU A 377 6.24 2.32 5.57
C LEU A 377 6.72 1.95 4.17
N MET A 378 7.61 0.97 4.07
CA MET A 378 8.10 0.43 2.80
C MET A 378 7.30 -0.81 2.45
N ASN A 379 6.72 -0.85 1.25
CA ASN A 379 5.97 -2.02 0.77
C ASN A 379 6.93 -3.16 0.36
N VAL A 380 6.39 -4.26 -0.18
CA VAL A 380 7.19 -5.43 -0.52
C VAL A 380 7.71 -5.30 -1.95
N ILE A 381 8.98 -5.61 -2.20
CA ILE A 381 9.53 -5.62 -3.58
C ILE A 381 8.79 -6.67 -4.43
N PRO A 382 8.83 -6.63 -5.78
CA PRO A 382 8.23 -7.65 -6.63
C PRO A 382 8.96 -9.00 -6.47
N LEU A 383 8.63 -9.74 -5.40
CA LEU A 383 9.32 -10.98 -5.00
C LEU A 383 9.30 -12.03 -6.11
N ASN A 384 8.25 -12.04 -6.94
CA ASN A 384 8.14 -12.92 -8.11
C ASN A 384 9.21 -12.68 -9.19
N LEU A 385 9.98 -11.59 -9.14
CA LEU A 385 11.11 -11.32 -10.05
C LEU A 385 12.45 -11.81 -9.52
N LEU A 386 12.52 -12.18 -8.24
CA LEU A 386 13.75 -12.66 -7.63
C LEU A 386 14.08 -14.06 -8.18
N PRO A 387 15.37 -14.40 -8.37
CA PRO A 387 15.74 -15.72 -8.87
C PRO A 387 15.18 -16.89 -8.04
N GLN A 388 14.94 -16.69 -6.73
CA GLN A 388 14.29 -17.69 -5.89
C GLN A 388 12.83 -17.98 -6.30
N TYR A 389 12.06 -16.99 -6.77
CA TYR A 389 10.63 -17.17 -7.03
C TYR A 389 10.24 -17.05 -8.50
N ALA A 390 11.10 -16.48 -9.35
CA ALA A 390 10.83 -16.27 -10.76
C ALA A 390 10.61 -17.56 -11.55
N LEU A 391 9.97 -17.40 -12.72
CA LEU A 391 9.88 -18.43 -13.74
C LEU A 391 11.27 -18.81 -14.26
N PRO A 392 11.50 -20.08 -14.65
CA PRO A 392 12.76 -20.49 -15.27
C PRO A 392 13.13 -19.66 -16.50
N SER A 393 12.14 -19.22 -17.29
CA SER A 393 12.36 -18.35 -18.46
C SER A 393 12.92 -16.97 -18.10
N ASN A 394 12.76 -16.54 -16.84
CA ASN A 394 13.14 -15.23 -16.33
C ASN A 394 14.28 -15.34 -15.29
N GLY A 395 15.10 -16.40 -15.36
CA GLY A 395 16.24 -16.59 -14.45
C GLY A 395 15.91 -17.26 -13.12
N GLY A 396 14.67 -17.76 -12.98
CA GLY A 396 14.24 -18.55 -11.82
C GLY A 396 15.07 -19.82 -11.62
N ALA A 397 15.68 -19.95 -10.45
CA ALA A 397 16.45 -21.13 -10.09
C ALA A 397 15.53 -22.34 -9.83
N THR A 398 15.97 -23.55 -10.19
CA THR A 398 15.24 -24.80 -9.90
C THR A 398 15.17 -25.09 -8.40
N ALA A 399 16.22 -24.74 -7.67
CA ALA A 399 16.32 -24.78 -6.22
C ALA A 399 17.34 -23.74 -5.76
N THR A 400 17.22 -23.26 -4.53
CA THR A 400 18.16 -22.30 -3.93
C THR A 400 18.58 -22.76 -2.54
N ARG A 401 19.57 -22.10 -1.94
CA ARG A 401 19.98 -22.38 -0.57
C ARG A 401 18.82 -22.16 0.41
N SER A 402 18.01 -21.13 0.18
CA SER A 402 16.91 -20.76 1.07
C SER A 402 15.57 -21.42 0.71
N PHE A 403 15.48 -22.11 -0.44
CA PHE A 403 14.32 -22.90 -0.86
C PHE A 403 14.78 -24.21 -1.56
N PRO A 404 15.41 -25.14 -0.81
CA PRO A 404 16.12 -26.30 -1.39
C PRO A 404 15.20 -27.32 -2.05
N ASN A 405 13.95 -27.43 -1.58
CA ASN A 405 12.93 -28.30 -2.15
C ASN A 405 12.07 -27.62 -3.23
N LYS A 406 12.39 -26.41 -3.70
CA LYS A 406 11.58 -25.70 -4.72
C LYS A 406 11.25 -26.56 -5.95
N ALA A 407 12.15 -27.46 -6.34
CA ALA A 407 11.96 -28.37 -7.47
C ALA A 407 10.75 -29.32 -7.33
N SER A 408 10.22 -29.54 -6.12
CA SER A 408 9.00 -30.31 -5.90
C SER A 408 7.71 -29.51 -6.14
N PHE A 409 7.81 -28.19 -6.35
CA PHE A 409 6.69 -27.30 -6.58
C PHE A 409 6.55 -26.93 -8.05
N ASN A 410 5.34 -26.54 -8.45
CA ASN A 410 5.11 -26.00 -9.78
C ASN A 410 5.65 -24.56 -9.84
N ALA A 411 6.66 -24.33 -10.69
CA ALA A 411 7.31 -23.02 -10.78
C ALA A 411 6.36 -21.88 -11.19
N THR A 412 5.36 -22.17 -12.04
CA THR A 412 4.32 -21.21 -12.44
C THR A 412 3.44 -20.85 -11.25
N GLU A 413 3.01 -21.86 -10.47
CA GLU A 413 2.22 -21.65 -9.26
C GLU A 413 2.98 -20.80 -8.24
N ILE A 414 4.23 -21.15 -7.93
CA ILE A 414 5.08 -20.40 -7.00
C ILE A 414 5.23 -18.95 -7.44
N THR A 415 5.55 -18.71 -8.72
CA THR A 415 5.78 -17.35 -9.23
C THR A 415 4.51 -16.50 -9.12
N TYR A 416 3.37 -17.00 -9.61
CA TYR A 416 2.15 -16.21 -9.68
C TYR A 416 1.41 -16.13 -8.34
N ARG A 417 1.56 -17.13 -7.46
CA ARG A 417 1.10 -17.03 -6.07
C ARG A 417 1.86 -15.95 -5.33
N MET A 418 3.20 -15.92 -5.46
CA MET A 418 4.02 -14.84 -4.90
C MET A 418 3.61 -13.46 -5.43
N MET A 419 3.43 -13.35 -6.75
CA MET A 419 2.98 -12.10 -7.39
C MET A 419 1.65 -11.61 -6.79
N GLY A 420 0.64 -12.49 -6.70
CA GLY A 420 -0.67 -12.12 -6.16
C GLY A 420 -0.64 -11.78 -4.66
N GLN A 421 0.22 -12.43 -3.88
CA GLN A 421 0.39 -12.13 -2.45
C GLN A 421 1.06 -10.77 -2.24
N VAL A 422 2.11 -10.45 -3.00
CA VAL A 422 2.78 -9.14 -2.97
C VAL A 422 1.81 -8.03 -3.38
N GLU A 423 1.12 -8.20 -4.52
CA GLU A 423 0.13 -7.21 -4.99
C GLU A 423 -0.95 -6.95 -3.93
N LEU A 424 -1.47 -7.99 -3.28
CA LEU A 424 -2.47 -7.85 -2.22
C LEU A 424 -1.95 -7.06 -1.03
N VAL A 425 -0.73 -7.31 -0.59
CA VAL A 425 -0.11 -6.61 0.55
C VAL A 425 0.16 -5.15 0.21
N ASP A 426 0.73 -4.89 -0.96
CA ASP A 426 1.06 -3.55 -1.40
C ASP A 426 -0.23 -2.71 -1.58
N GLU A 427 -1.27 -3.28 -2.17
CA GLU A 427 -2.59 -2.65 -2.28
C GLU A 427 -3.17 -2.35 -0.90
N ALA A 428 -3.08 -3.31 0.03
CA ALA A 428 -3.55 -3.12 1.40
C ALA A 428 -2.81 -1.99 2.11
N PHE A 429 -1.48 -1.91 2.03
CA PHE A 429 -0.71 -0.81 2.63
C PHE A 429 -1.04 0.53 1.97
N GLN A 430 -1.18 0.58 0.65
CA GLN A 430 -1.50 1.80 -0.09
C GLN A 430 -2.83 2.41 0.33
N TYR A 431 -3.86 1.58 0.57
CA TYR A 431 -5.19 2.08 0.96
C TYR A 431 -5.40 2.18 2.47
N ARG A 432 -4.81 1.27 3.26
CA ARG A 432 -4.99 1.29 4.72
C ARG A 432 -4.20 2.40 5.37
N THR A 433 -3.00 2.73 4.90
CA THR A 433 -2.17 3.80 5.49
C THR A 433 -2.90 5.15 5.52
N PRO A 434 -3.43 5.69 4.40
CA PRO A 434 -4.19 6.93 4.45
C PRO A 434 -5.45 6.82 5.31
N PHE A 435 -6.10 5.65 5.37
CA PHE A 435 -7.25 5.44 6.24
C PHE A 435 -6.89 5.56 7.73
N GLU A 436 -5.89 4.81 8.19
CA GLU A 436 -5.44 4.79 9.59
C GLU A 436 -4.92 6.17 10.04
N VAL A 437 -4.35 6.95 9.13
CA VAL A 437 -3.77 8.27 9.42
C VAL A 437 -4.81 9.40 9.35
N LYS A 438 -5.62 9.48 8.28
CA LYS A 438 -6.55 10.61 8.08
C LYS A 438 -7.91 10.44 8.76
N PHE A 439 -8.37 9.19 8.87
CA PHE A 439 -9.73 8.89 9.31
C PHE A 439 -9.77 8.05 10.59
N GLY A 440 -8.69 7.32 10.88
CA GLY A 440 -8.52 6.62 12.14
C GLY A 440 -8.24 7.57 13.30
N ASP A 441 -8.62 7.17 14.50
CA ASP A 441 -8.28 7.89 15.75
C ASP A 441 -6.88 7.55 16.27
N LYS A 442 -6.15 6.67 15.58
CA LYS A 442 -4.97 5.97 16.12
C LYS A 442 -3.70 6.81 16.05
N PHE A 443 -3.43 7.44 14.91
CA PHE A 443 -2.14 8.08 14.61
C PHE A 443 -2.23 9.62 14.64
N LYS A 444 -2.83 10.19 15.70
CA LYS A 444 -3.01 11.64 15.83
C LYS A 444 -1.67 12.38 15.78
N GLU A 445 -1.61 13.44 14.98
CA GLU A 445 -0.41 14.28 14.77
C GLU A 445 0.79 13.53 14.17
N ALA A 446 0.61 12.29 13.71
CA ALA A 446 1.65 11.56 13.02
C ALA A 446 1.61 11.81 11.52
N ASN A 447 2.78 11.62 10.91
CA ASN A 447 3.05 11.82 9.51
C ASN A 447 3.60 10.51 8.96
N PHE A 448 3.03 10.04 7.87
CA PHE A 448 3.40 8.81 7.20
C PHE A 448 3.81 9.11 5.76
N ALA A 449 4.93 8.53 5.34
CA ALA A 449 5.24 8.35 3.92
C ALA A 449 5.11 6.86 3.60
N TYR A 450 4.25 6.53 2.66
CA TYR A 450 4.24 5.22 2.03
C TYR A 450 5.27 5.24 0.90
N PHE A 451 6.37 4.50 1.07
CA PHE A 451 7.42 4.38 0.07
C PHE A 451 7.22 3.09 -0.74
N ASP A 452 6.81 3.27 -2.00
CA ASP A 452 6.57 2.22 -2.98
C ASP A 452 7.89 1.71 -3.57
N VAL A 453 8.60 0.91 -2.77
CA VAL A 453 9.79 0.19 -3.23
C VAL A 453 9.45 -0.87 -4.27
N ASN A 454 8.21 -1.38 -4.32
CA ASN A 454 7.78 -2.29 -5.38
C ASN A 454 7.95 -1.64 -6.77
N SER A 455 7.39 -0.45 -6.95
CA SER A 455 7.51 0.33 -8.17
C SER A 455 8.97 0.70 -8.48
N LEU A 456 9.75 1.07 -7.47
CA LEU A 456 11.18 1.35 -7.64
C LEU A 456 11.94 0.13 -8.17
N PHE A 457 11.72 -1.06 -7.61
CA PHE A 457 12.37 -2.30 -8.06
C PHE A 457 11.87 -2.76 -9.44
N ASN A 458 10.58 -2.61 -9.75
CA ASN A 458 10.06 -2.83 -11.10
C ASN A 458 10.73 -1.90 -12.13
N GLU A 459 10.99 -0.65 -11.77
CA GLU A 459 11.70 0.27 -12.66
C GLU A 459 13.19 -0.07 -12.80
N MET A 460 13.85 -0.47 -11.71
CA MET A 460 15.23 -1.00 -11.77
C MET A 460 15.32 -2.24 -12.67
N TYR A 461 14.30 -3.12 -12.63
CA TYR A 461 14.24 -4.32 -13.45
C TYR A 461 14.00 -4.01 -14.93
N THR A 462 13.11 -3.07 -15.25
CA THR A 462 12.71 -2.75 -16.63
C THR A 462 13.58 -1.70 -17.31
N ASN A 463 14.26 -0.84 -16.54
CA ASN A 463 15.17 0.20 -17.03
C ASN A 463 16.52 0.18 -16.28
N PRO A 464 17.26 -0.94 -16.31
CA PRO A 464 18.45 -1.13 -15.46
C PRO A 464 19.57 -0.12 -15.71
N SER A 465 19.69 0.44 -16.91
CA SER A 465 20.76 1.40 -17.24
C SER A 465 20.65 2.74 -16.51
N ALA A 466 19.48 3.07 -15.96
CA ALA A 466 19.32 4.25 -15.12
C ALA A 466 19.82 4.04 -13.68
N TYR A 467 20.01 2.79 -13.24
CA TYR A 467 20.20 2.44 -11.83
C TYR A 467 21.48 1.63 -11.57
N LEU A 468 21.82 0.72 -12.47
CA LEU A 468 22.99 -0.13 -12.40
C LEU A 468 24.13 0.52 -13.19
N ASN A 469 25.27 0.74 -12.55
CA ASN A 469 26.37 1.55 -13.08
C ASN A 469 27.70 0.77 -13.17
N GLY A 470 27.64 -0.56 -13.10
CA GLY A 470 28.81 -1.41 -13.27
C GLY A 470 29.34 -1.45 -14.70
N THR A 471 30.56 -1.98 -14.87
CA THR A 471 31.28 -2.01 -16.14
C THR A 471 31.01 -3.25 -17.00
N ALA A 472 30.30 -4.24 -16.46
CA ALA A 472 29.86 -5.42 -17.20
C ALA A 472 28.41 -5.23 -17.73
N PRO A 473 27.93 -6.06 -18.67
CA PRO A 473 26.53 -6.07 -19.07
C PRO A 473 25.60 -6.13 -17.87
N LEU A 474 24.58 -5.27 -17.87
CA LEU A 474 23.63 -5.15 -16.77
C LEU A 474 22.74 -6.39 -16.68
N ASN A 475 22.43 -6.83 -15.47
CA ASN A 475 21.70 -8.07 -15.25
C ASN A 475 20.67 -7.94 -14.12
N VAL A 476 19.42 -8.28 -14.44
CA VAL A 476 18.27 -8.20 -13.53
C VAL A 476 17.59 -9.55 -13.30
N THR A 477 18.05 -10.63 -13.94
CA THR A 477 17.47 -11.99 -13.82
C THR A 477 18.43 -12.98 -13.16
N SER A 478 19.70 -12.61 -13.07
CA SER A 478 20.80 -13.37 -12.49
C SER A 478 21.27 -12.70 -11.19
N TRP A 479 22.16 -13.35 -10.47
CA TRP A 479 22.71 -12.84 -9.21
C TRP A 479 24.23 -13.01 -9.13
N ILE A 480 24.85 -12.25 -8.22
CA ILE A 480 26.31 -12.15 -8.06
C ILE A 480 26.88 -13.39 -7.36
N ASN A 481 26.36 -13.73 -6.18
CA ASN A 481 26.86 -14.74 -5.27
C ASN A 481 26.41 -16.15 -5.68
N ARG A 482 26.95 -16.62 -6.82
CA ARG A 482 26.69 -17.95 -7.41
C ARG A 482 27.76 -18.99 -7.08
N CYS A 483 28.58 -18.75 -6.06
CA CYS A 483 29.66 -19.66 -5.74
C CYS A 483 29.14 -21.05 -5.37
N SER A 484 29.63 -22.08 -6.06
CA SER A 484 29.42 -23.48 -5.70
C SER A 484 30.75 -24.10 -5.30
N GLY A 485 30.95 -24.29 -4.00
CA GLY A 485 32.24 -24.70 -3.44
C GLY A 485 33.35 -23.69 -3.78
N ASN A 486 34.43 -24.16 -4.41
CA ASN A 486 35.54 -23.31 -4.86
C ASN A 486 35.32 -22.65 -6.22
N SER A 487 34.20 -22.93 -6.90
CA SER A 487 33.89 -22.39 -8.22
C SER A 487 32.98 -21.17 -8.08
N CYS A 488 33.59 -19.99 -8.02
CA CYS A 488 32.91 -18.72 -8.16
C CYS A 488 33.04 -18.24 -9.61
N PRO A 489 31.96 -17.77 -10.26
CA PRO A 489 32.14 -16.95 -11.46
C PRO A 489 33.06 -15.80 -11.07
N GLY A 490 34.21 -15.67 -11.76
CA GLY A 490 35.25 -14.68 -11.43
C GLY A 490 34.68 -13.28 -11.29
N LYS A 491 35.42 -12.37 -10.61
CA LYS A 491 35.01 -10.99 -10.24
C LYS A 491 33.91 -10.42 -11.15
N LEU A 492 32.66 -10.67 -10.78
CA LEU A 492 31.52 -10.02 -11.40
C LEU A 492 31.63 -8.53 -11.06
N SER A 493 31.23 -7.67 -11.99
CA SER A 493 31.01 -6.24 -11.70
C SER A 493 29.77 -6.15 -10.82
N PRO A 494 29.88 -6.03 -9.48
CA PRO A 494 28.73 -6.18 -8.58
C PRO A 494 27.67 -5.11 -8.87
N ASP A 495 28.13 -3.93 -9.24
CA ASP A 495 27.32 -2.78 -9.65
C ASP A 495 26.54 -2.98 -10.97
N SER A 496 26.77 -4.08 -11.69
CA SER A 496 26.02 -4.46 -12.90
C SER A 496 24.81 -5.35 -12.60
N TYR A 497 24.58 -5.78 -11.36
CA TYR A 497 23.52 -6.74 -11.01
C TYR A 497 22.49 -6.12 -10.07
N LEU A 498 21.21 -6.45 -10.28
CA LEU A 498 20.13 -6.10 -9.36
C LEU A 498 20.12 -6.98 -8.10
N TRP A 499 20.51 -8.25 -8.23
CA TRP A 499 20.44 -9.24 -7.15
C TRP A 499 21.84 -9.66 -6.69
N TYR A 500 22.07 -9.66 -5.37
CA TYR A 500 23.30 -10.21 -4.81
C TYR A 500 23.26 -11.72 -4.77
N ASP A 501 22.24 -12.31 -4.17
CA ASP A 501 21.99 -13.76 -4.19
C ASP A 501 20.60 -14.07 -4.76
N GLU A 502 20.09 -15.28 -4.55
CA GLU A 502 18.77 -15.66 -5.04
C GLU A 502 17.59 -14.86 -4.48
N LEU A 503 17.78 -14.17 -3.34
CA LEU A 503 16.72 -13.59 -2.51
C LEU A 503 16.99 -12.12 -2.16
N HIS A 504 18.24 -11.67 -2.15
CA HIS A 504 18.61 -10.33 -1.68
C HIS A 504 18.96 -9.38 -2.83
N PRO A 505 18.51 -8.11 -2.76
CA PRO A 505 19.03 -7.02 -3.58
C PRO A 505 20.55 -6.90 -3.49
N SER A 506 21.19 -6.37 -4.52
CA SER A 506 22.62 -6.05 -4.49
C SER A 506 22.92 -4.73 -3.76
N GLU A 507 24.16 -4.56 -3.30
CA GLU A 507 24.60 -3.29 -2.69
C GLU A 507 24.28 -2.10 -3.60
N GLN A 508 24.38 -2.27 -4.93
CA GLN A 508 24.01 -1.21 -5.88
C GLN A 508 22.50 -0.94 -5.90
N ALA A 509 21.65 -1.96 -5.75
CA ALA A 509 20.22 -1.77 -5.58
C ALA A 509 19.92 -1.00 -4.26
N ASP A 510 20.58 -1.40 -3.17
CA ASP A 510 20.47 -0.74 -1.86
C ASP A 510 20.92 0.73 -1.90
N ARG A 511 21.95 1.06 -2.68
CA ARG A 511 22.34 2.46 -2.93
C ARG A 511 21.26 3.26 -3.63
N ASN A 512 20.50 2.65 -4.54
CA ASN A 512 19.38 3.31 -5.20
C ASN A 512 18.18 3.46 -4.26
N VAL A 513 17.88 2.45 -3.45
CA VAL A 513 16.89 2.56 -2.36
C VAL A 513 17.27 3.71 -1.42
N ALA A 514 18.53 3.80 -1.00
CA ALA A 514 19.00 4.86 -0.11
C ALA A 514 18.91 6.26 -0.73
N LYS A 515 19.28 6.42 -2.02
CA LYS A 515 19.13 7.70 -2.73
C LYS A 515 17.67 8.14 -2.78
N GLU A 516 16.76 7.22 -3.09
CA GLU A 516 15.34 7.51 -3.19
C GLU A 516 14.74 7.77 -1.81
N PHE A 517 15.11 6.99 -0.79
CA PHE A 517 14.70 7.20 0.60
C PHE A 517 15.07 8.60 1.11
N VAL A 518 16.24 9.13 0.72
CA VAL A 518 16.62 10.52 1.01
C VAL A 518 15.66 11.52 0.36
N GLN A 519 15.11 11.22 -0.82
CA GLN A 519 14.04 12.04 -1.41
C GLN A 519 12.71 11.86 -0.68
N VAL A 520 12.41 10.66 -0.17
CA VAL A 520 11.18 10.37 0.60
C VAL A 520 11.11 11.25 1.84
N PHE A 521 12.08 11.21 2.75
CA PHE A 521 11.95 12.04 3.96
C PHE A 521 12.15 13.54 3.70
N LYS A 522 12.62 13.94 2.51
CA LYS A 522 12.62 15.34 2.05
C LYS A 522 11.29 15.76 1.43
N GLY A 523 10.32 14.85 1.30
CA GLY A 523 9.01 15.12 0.72
C GLY A 523 8.98 15.22 -0.81
N GLY A 524 10.03 14.76 -1.50
CA GLY A 524 10.24 14.96 -2.94
C GLY A 524 10.26 13.69 -3.79
N SER A 525 10.16 12.50 -3.18
CA SER A 525 10.17 11.23 -3.92
C SER A 525 8.93 11.05 -4.77
N ARG A 526 9.11 10.58 -6.01
CA ARG A 526 8.02 10.16 -6.92
C ARG A 526 7.50 8.76 -6.63
N PHE A 527 8.22 8.00 -5.82
CA PHE A 527 7.83 6.67 -5.35
C PHE A 527 7.20 6.74 -3.96
N ALA A 528 6.78 7.92 -3.50
CA ALA A 528 6.16 8.05 -2.20
C ALA A 528 4.85 8.87 -2.23
N THR A 529 3.92 8.46 -1.37
CA THR A 529 2.73 9.23 -1.03
C THR A 529 2.79 9.62 0.43
N TYR A 530 2.32 10.83 0.75
CA TYR A 530 2.50 11.45 2.07
C TYR A 530 1.14 11.72 2.69
N TRP A 531 1.02 11.36 3.97
CA TRP A 531 -0.21 11.45 4.74
C TRP A 531 0.08 12.03 6.12
N SER A 532 -0.78 12.92 6.57
CA SER A 532 -0.70 13.55 7.90
C SER A 532 -2.08 13.47 8.53
N SER A 533 -2.11 13.19 9.84
CA SER A 533 -3.33 13.19 10.67
C SER A 533 -3.84 14.60 10.96
#